data_AF-A0A081GLT6-F1
#
_entry.id   AF-A0A081GLT6-F1
#
_cell.length_a   1.000
_cell.length_b   1.000
_cell.length_c   1.000
_cell.angle_alpha   90.00
_cell.angle_beta   90.00
_cell.angle_gamma   90.00
#
_symmetry.space_group_name_H-M   'P 1'
#
loop_
_entity.id
_entity.type
_entity.pdbx_description
1 polymer ?
#
loop_
_entity_poly.entity_id
_entity_poly.type
_entity_poly.pdbx_seq_one_letter_code
_entity_poly.pdbx_strand_id
1 'polypeptide(L)'
;MEPVSPPASRQVTPRLDAINLMLRDLHTRHDEIRHRAAFRGCTSELLTLQQELVDYLLSKKHSLQGTEGAPPEKGLNYNSFT
;
A
#
# COMPACT_ATOMS: atom_id res chain seq x y z
N MET A 1 -4.99 -8.47 -35.79
CA MET A 1 -4.01 -8.71 -34.71
C MET A 1 -3.95 -7.44 -33.88
N GLU A 2 -4.71 -7.38 -32.80
CA GLU A 2 -4.67 -6.25 -31.86
C GLU A 2 -3.38 -6.31 -31.03
N PRO A 3 -2.70 -5.19 -30.80
CA PRO A 3 -1.53 -5.16 -29.94
C PRO A 3 -1.97 -5.32 -28.48
N VAL A 4 -1.74 -6.49 -27.91
CA VAL A 4 -1.77 -6.71 -26.45
C VAL A 4 -0.79 -5.72 -25.83
N SER A 5 -1.32 -4.73 -25.12
CA SER A 5 -0.53 -3.81 -24.33
C SER A 5 0.18 -4.62 -23.23
N PRO A 6 1.49 -4.42 -23.01
CA PRO A 6 2.19 -5.12 -21.93
C PRO A 6 1.54 -4.74 -20.59
N PRO A 7 1.39 -5.68 -19.64
CA PRO A 7 0.84 -5.36 -18.34
C PRO A 7 1.70 -4.26 -17.73
N ALA A 8 1.05 -3.18 -17.29
CA ALA A 8 1.67 -2.06 -16.60
C ALA A 8 2.73 -2.61 -15.64
N SER A 9 3.99 -2.26 -15.91
CA SER A 9 5.15 -2.64 -15.11
C SER A 9 4.75 -2.50 -13.66
N ARG A 10 4.66 -3.62 -12.93
CA ARG A 10 4.35 -3.60 -11.50
C ARG A 10 5.44 -2.75 -10.88
N GLN A 11 5.16 -1.47 -10.63
CA GLN A 11 6.15 -0.54 -10.09
C GLN A 11 6.33 -0.89 -8.62
N VAL A 12 7.19 -1.90 -8.41
CA VAL A 12 7.56 -2.38 -7.09
C VAL A 12 8.65 -1.44 -6.58
N THR A 13 8.22 -0.34 -5.97
CA THR A 13 9.17 0.51 -5.24
C THR A 13 9.61 -0.23 -3.96
N PRO A 14 10.85 -0.02 -3.47
CA PRO A 14 11.29 -0.58 -2.19
C PRO A 14 10.34 -0.24 -1.03
N ARG A 15 9.69 0.94 -1.12
CA ARG A 15 8.67 1.38 -0.16
C ARG A 15 7.39 0.55 -0.24
N LEU A 16 6.93 0.20 -1.44
CA LEU A 16 5.77 -0.67 -1.64
C LEU A 16 6.05 -2.08 -1.12
N ASP A 17 7.26 -2.60 -1.36
CA ASP A 17 7.68 -3.90 -0.82
C ASP A 17 7.74 -3.92 0.70
N ALA A 18 8.32 -2.89 1.32
CA ALA A 18 8.31 -2.75 2.77
C ALA A 18 6.89 -2.76 3.33
N ILE A 19 5.94 -2.07 2.71
CA ILE A 19 4.52 -2.09 3.12
C ILE A 19 3.92 -3.50 2.98
N ASN A 20 4.20 -4.20 1.89
CA ASN A 20 3.71 -5.57 1.69
C ASN A 20 4.29 -6.55 2.73
N LEU A 21 5.55 -6.39 3.11
CA LEU A 21 6.18 -7.19 4.17
C LEU A 21 5.55 -6.91 5.54
N MET A 22 5.29 -5.65 5.87
CA MET A 22 4.62 -5.28 7.13
C MET A 22 3.18 -5.80 7.21
N LEU A 23 2.41 -5.74 6.11
CA LEU A 23 1.07 -6.32 6.08
C LEU A 23 1.08 -7.84 6.29
N ARG A 24 2.08 -8.54 5.74
CA ARG A 24 2.26 -9.99 5.97
C ARG A 24 2.60 -10.30 7.42
N ASP A 25 3.50 -9.53 8.02
CA ASP A 25 3.88 -9.69 9.42
C ASP A 25 2.68 -9.45 10.35
N LEU A 26 1.91 -8.37 10.12
CA LEU A 26 0.70 -8.08 10.89
C LEU A 26 -0.38 -9.15 10.76
N HIS A 27 -0.50 -9.83 9.61
CA HIS A 27 -1.43 -10.96 9.46
C HIS A 27 -0.89 -12.28 10.02
N THR A 28 0.41 -12.33 10.34
CA THR A 28 1.02 -13.52 10.92
C THR A 28 0.55 -13.69 12.36
N ARG A 29 0.25 -14.94 12.72
CA ARG A 29 -0.13 -15.27 14.07
C ARG A 29 1.11 -15.36 14.95
N HIS A 30 1.34 -14.32 15.74
CA HIS A 30 2.41 -14.27 16.75
C HIS A 30 1.92 -14.76 18.11
N ASP A 31 2.00 -16.08 18.36
CA ASP A 31 1.46 -16.70 19.59
C ASP A 31 2.10 -16.13 20.87
N GLU A 32 3.38 -15.77 20.86
CA GLU A 32 4.04 -15.16 22.02
C GLU A 32 3.40 -13.81 22.40
N ILE A 33 3.18 -12.93 21.42
CA ILE A 33 2.56 -11.61 21.64
C ILE A 33 1.12 -11.80 22.12
N ARG A 34 0.37 -12.72 21.51
CA ARG A 34 -1.01 -13.04 21.89
C ARG A 34 -1.11 -13.57 23.32
N HIS A 35 -0.21 -14.47 23.71
CA HIS A 35 -0.13 -14.96 25.09
C HIS A 35 0.18 -13.85 26.07
N ARG A 36 1.15 -12.97 25.77
CA ARG A 36 1.48 -11.82 26.63
C ARG A 36 0.29 -10.86 26.77
N ALA A 37 -0.45 -10.62 25.69
CA ALA A 37 -1.63 -9.76 25.73
C ALA A 37 -2.78 -10.39 26.52
N ALA A 38 -3.03 -11.69 26.35
CA ALA A 38 -4.00 -12.43 27.15
C ALA A 38 -3.63 -12.42 28.64
N PHE A 39 -2.35 -12.65 28.95
CA PHE A 39 -1.84 -12.60 30.33
C PHE A 39 -2.00 -11.21 30.97
N ARG A 40 -1.85 -10.14 30.18
CA ARG A 40 -2.03 -8.76 30.63
C ARG A 40 -3.49 -8.26 30.56
N GLY A 41 -4.40 -9.07 30.02
CA GLY A 41 -5.80 -8.69 29.82
C GLY A 41 -6.03 -7.64 28.72
N CYS A 42 -5.08 -7.43 27.81
CA CYS A 42 -5.13 -6.41 26.75
C CYS A 42 -5.33 -7.00 25.33
N THR A 43 -5.98 -8.16 25.22
CA THR A 43 -6.17 -8.84 23.93
C THR A 43 -7.03 -8.01 22.98
N SER A 44 -8.07 -7.33 23.47
CA SER A 44 -8.96 -6.52 22.62
C SER A 44 -8.20 -5.34 22.01
N GLU A 45 -7.44 -4.64 22.83
CA GLU A 45 -6.63 -3.48 22.47
C GLU A 45 -5.55 -3.87 21.46
N LEU A 46 -4.92 -5.04 21.64
CA LEU A 46 -3.95 -5.56 20.68
C LEU A 46 -4.61 -5.79 19.30
N LEU A 47 -5.79 -6.39 19.26
CA LEU A 47 -6.51 -6.67 18.01
C LEU A 47 -6.99 -5.38 17.33
N THR A 48 -7.50 -4.43 18.12
CA THR A 48 -7.90 -3.10 17.62
C THR A 48 -6.70 -2.39 17.00
N LEU A 49 -5.55 -2.35 17.71
CA LEU A 49 -4.34 -1.70 17.20
C LEU A 49 -3.79 -2.41 15.94
N GLN A 50 -3.84 -3.75 15.90
CA GLN A 50 -3.45 -4.51 14.73
C GLN A 50 -4.32 -4.15 13.51
N GLN A 51 -5.63 -4.02 13.69
CA GLN A 51 -6.55 -3.62 12.63
C GLN A 51 -6.26 -2.18 12.14
N GLU A 52 -6.08 -1.23 13.06
CA GLU A 52 -5.75 0.16 12.73
C GLU A 52 -4.45 0.26 11.90
N LEU A 53 -3.42 -0.53 12.27
CA LEU A 53 -2.16 -0.58 11.54
C LEU A 53 -2.32 -1.18 10.14
N VAL A 54 -3.14 -2.22 9.98
CA VAL A 54 -3.46 -2.81 8.68
C VAL A 54 -4.15 -1.78 7.79
N ASP A 55 -5.16 -1.08 8.30
CA ASP A 55 -5.91 -0.08 7.54
C ASP A 55 -5.02 1.10 7.12
N TYR A 56 -4.17 1.58 8.03
CA TYR A 56 -3.17 2.61 7.74
C TYR A 56 -2.23 2.19 6.61
N LEU A 57 -1.69 0.97 6.67
CA LEU A 57 -0.76 0.47 5.66
C LEU A 57 -1.44 0.23 4.31
N LEU A 58 -2.70 -0.24 4.29
CA LEU A 58 -3.49 -0.38 3.07
C LEU A 58 -3.78 0.97 2.40
N SER A 59 -4.17 1.97 3.18
CA SER A 59 -4.38 3.34 2.70
C SER A 59 -3.09 3.94 2.12
N LYS A 60 -1.96 3.74 2.82
CA LYS A 60 -0.64 4.17 2.35
C LYS A 60 -0.22 3.46 1.07
N LYS A 61 -0.49 2.16 0.95
CA LYS A 61 -0.25 1.35 -0.25
C LYS A 61 -1.03 1.91 -1.44
N HIS A 62 -2.33 2.15 -1.25
CA HIS A 62 -3.21 2.70 -2.28
C HIS A 62 -2.75 4.08 -2.76
N SER A 63 -2.34 4.95 -1.83
CA SER A 63 -1.81 6.28 -2.15
C SER A 63 -0.56 6.21 -3.03
N LEU A 64 0.37 5.29 -2.73
CA LEU A 64 1.57 5.08 -3.54
C LEU A 64 1.24 4.49 -4.93
N GLN A 65 0.25 3.60 -5.01
CA GLN A 65 -0.22 3.03 -6.27
C GLN A 65 -0.99 4.03 -7.15
N GLY A 66 -1.68 4.99 -6.54
CA GLY A 66 -2.43 6.05 -7.23
C GLY A 66 -1.61 7.28 -7.63
N THR A 67 -0.36 7.41 -7.16
CA THR A 67 0.52 8.55 -7.49
C THR A 67 1.29 8.36 -8.79
N GLU A 68 1.39 7.14 -9.34
CA GLU A 68 2.13 6.86 -10.58
C GLU A 68 1.22 6.67 -11.81
N GLY A 69 0.05 7.30 -11.79
CA GLY A 69 -0.93 7.33 -12.88
C GLY A 69 -1.10 8.69 -13.56
N ALA A 70 -0.14 9.60 -13.46
CA ALA A 70 -0.17 10.88 -14.16
C ALA A 70 1.03 11.06 -15.10
N PRO A 71 0.79 10.93 -16.41
CA PRO A 71 1.37 11.85 -17.36
C PRO A 71 0.23 12.62 -18.06
N PRO A 72 0.06 13.92 -17.84
CA PRO A 72 -0.53 14.79 -18.83
C PRO A 72 0.59 15.37 -19.70
N GLU A 73 1.39 14.53 -20.35
CA GLU A 73 2.21 15.00 -21.47
C GLU A 73 1.36 14.94 -22.74
N LYS A 74 0.65 16.04 -23.03
CA LYS A 74 0.69 16.72 -24.33
C LYS A 74 -0.25 17.93 -24.38
N GLY A 75 0.40 19.09 -24.40
CA GLY A 75 0.24 20.01 -25.52
C GLY A 75 -0.93 20.97 -25.44
N LEU A 76 -0.71 22.11 -24.76
CA LEU A 76 -1.28 23.38 -25.21
C LEU A 76 -0.20 24.45 -25.10
N ASN A 77 0.77 24.42 -26.03
CA ASN A 77 1.49 25.63 -26.39
C ASN A 77 0.59 26.45 -27.34
N TYR A 78 -0.30 27.27 -26.77
CA TYR A 78 -1.03 28.29 -27.50
C TYR A 78 -0.17 29.55 -27.60
N ASN A 79 0.86 29.54 -28.45
CA ASN A 79 1.54 30.75 -28.91
C ASN A 79 1.94 30.59 -30.37
N SER A 80 0.91 30.36 -31.21
CA SER A 80 0.97 30.63 -32.65
C SER A 80 -0.18 31.57 -33.01
N PHE A 81 -0.07 32.83 -32.59
CA PHE A 81 -0.79 33.93 -33.20
C PHE A 81 0.16 35.11 -33.40
N THR A 82 0.39 35.37 -34.69
CA THR A 82 1.03 36.53 -35.37
C THR A 82 2.50 36.81 -35.10
#